data_AF-A0A164XJN4-F1
#
_entry.id   AF-A0A164XJN4-F1
#
_cell.length_a   1.000
_cell.length_b   1.000
_cell.length_c   1.000
_cell.angle_alpha   90.00
_cell.angle_beta   90.00
_cell.angle_gamma   90.00
#
_symmetry.space_group_name_H-M   'P 1'
#
loop_
_entity.id
_entity.type
_entity.pdbx_description
1 polymer ?
#
loop_
_entity_poly.entity_id
_entity_poly.type
_entity_poly.pdbx_seq_one_letter_code
_entity_poly.pdbx_strand_id
1 'polypeptide(L)'
;MSFQRSGLIIHPNHPIFGAPDGINEDFTVEIKCPSNGKSYFDFIDREGKIKAQCNAQVNLQMHLSGRKKCFFCVASREFEKNKKVKIFQIDYDKNYLTSVMFIAEKFWKSIIGSFILQ
;
A
#
# COMPACT_ATOMS: atom_id res chain seq x y z
N MET A 1 -7.63 -20.36 -6.00
CA MET A 1 -6.91 -19.36 -5.18
C MET A 1 -7.88 -18.74 -4.20
N SER A 2 -7.65 -18.89 -2.89
CA SER A 2 -8.45 -18.22 -1.86
C SER A 2 -7.66 -17.08 -1.23
N PHE A 3 -8.26 -15.91 -1.11
CA PHE A 3 -7.71 -14.84 -0.27
C PHE A 3 -7.79 -15.25 1.19
N GLN A 4 -6.73 -14.97 1.94
CA GLN A 4 -6.69 -15.17 3.38
C GLN A 4 -7.01 -13.84 4.07
N ARG A 5 -7.85 -13.88 5.11
CA ARG A 5 -8.00 -12.73 6.00
C ARG A 5 -6.64 -12.47 6.65
N SER A 6 -6.21 -11.22 6.65
CA SER A 6 -4.94 -10.79 7.24
C SER A 6 -5.18 -9.57 8.12
N GLY A 7 -4.65 -9.61 9.35
CA GLY A 7 -4.55 -8.44 10.21
C GLY A 7 -3.22 -7.73 9.99
N LEU A 8 -2.81 -6.82 10.88
CA LEU A 8 -1.53 -6.12 10.76
C LEU A 8 -0.34 -7.10 10.64
N ILE A 9 0.39 -7.08 9.52
CA ILE A 9 1.66 -7.81 9.37
C ILE A 9 2.79 -6.86 9.75
N ILE A 10 3.68 -7.32 10.63
CA ILE A 10 4.90 -6.64 11.05
C ILE A 10 6.11 -7.51 10.71
N HIS A 11 7.29 -6.88 10.60
CA HIS A 11 8.53 -7.59 10.31
C HIS A 11 9.57 -7.36 11.43
N PRO A 12 10.23 -8.40 11.97
CA PRO A 12 11.14 -8.25 13.11
C PRO A 12 12.28 -7.25 12.89
N ASN A 13 12.83 -7.20 11.68
CA ASN A 13 13.90 -6.26 11.33
C ASN A 13 13.41 -4.83 11.07
N HIS A 14 12.08 -4.63 10.96
CA HIS A 14 11.46 -3.36 10.61
C HIS A 14 10.23 -3.11 11.52
N PRO A 15 10.41 -3.06 12.85
CA PRO A 15 9.31 -3.17 13.82
C PRO A 15 8.39 -1.95 13.87
N ILE A 16 8.82 -0.82 13.30
CA ILE A 16 8.03 0.43 13.23
C ILE A 16 7.07 0.47 12.04
N PHE A 17 7.09 -0.56 11.19
CA PHE A 17 6.28 -0.64 9.98
C PHE A 17 5.27 -1.78 10.09
N GLY A 18 4.08 -1.54 9.54
CA GLY A 18 3.04 -2.56 9.45
C GLY A 18 2.08 -2.28 8.29
N ALA A 19 1.59 -3.34 7.66
CA ALA A 19 0.56 -3.30 6.63
C ALA A 19 -0.13 -4.67 6.54
N PRO A 20 -1.45 -4.77 6.33
CA PRO A 20 -1.94 -5.11 4.98
C PRO A 20 -3.40 -4.67 4.72
N ASP A 21 -3.96 -5.13 3.60
CA ASP A 21 -5.38 -5.01 3.23
C ASP A 21 -5.92 -6.39 2.78
N GLY A 22 -5.33 -7.03 1.76
CA GLY A 22 -5.60 -8.43 1.36
C GLY A 22 -4.39 -9.18 0.81
N ILE A 23 -4.36 -10.50 0.99
CA ILE A 23 -3.20 -11.34 0.62
C ILE A 23 -3.60 -12.79 0.29
N ASN A 24 -2.85 -13.41 -0.63
CA ASN A 24 -2.84 -14.86 -0.81
C ASN A 24 -1.38 -15.38 -0.89
N GLU A 25 -1.20 -16.62 -1.33
CA GLU A 25 0.13 -17.26 -1.45
C GLU A 25 1.04 -16.54 -2.47
N ASP A 26 0.46 -15.97 -3.52
CA ASP A 26 1.20 -15.47 -4.69
C ASP A 26 1.39 -13.94 -4.70
N PHE A 27 0.41 -13.20 -4.19
CA PHE A 27 0.35 -11.74 -4.33
C PHE A 27 -0.44 -11.07 -3.20
N THR A 28 -0.23 -9.76 -3.06
CA THR A 28 -1.07 -8.88 -2.25
C THR A 28 -2.15 -8.20 -3.11
N VAL A 29 -3.22 -7.76 -2.47
CA VAL A 29 -4.27 -6.94 -3.08
C VAL A 29 -4.53 -5.74 -2.18
N GLU A 30 -4.64 -4.58 -2.81
CA GLU A 30 -5.01 -3.33 -2.16
C GLU A 30 -6.25 -2.78 -2.87
N ILE A 31 -7.35 -2.57 -2.12
CA ILE A 31 -8.62 -2.13 -2.70
C ILE A 31 -8.94 -0.71 -2.22
N LYS A 32 -9.07 0.22 -3.16
CA LYS A 32 -9.55 1.57 -2.91
C LYS A 32 -10.97 1.74 -3.45
N CYS A 33 -11.89 2.13 -2.56
CA CYS A 33 -13.28 2.43 -2.89
C CYS A 33 -13.53 3.94 -2.69
N PRO A 34 -13.21 4.80 -3.67
CA PRO A 34 -13.36 6.24 -3.54
C PRO A 34 -14.84 6.62 -3.34
N SER A 35 -15.10 7.41 -2.30
CA SER A 35 -16.45 7.91 -1.97
C SER A 35 -16.99 8.94 -2.98
N ASN A 36 -16.11 9.64 -3.70
CA ASN A 36 -16.51 10.63 -4.71
C ASN A 36 -15.46 10.77 -5.83
N GLY A 37 -15.76 11.60 -6.84
CA GLY A 37 -14.88 11.77 -8.00
C GLY A 37 -13.56 12.49 -7.68
N LYS A 38 -13.54 13.35 -6.65
CA LYS A 38 -12.30 14.00 -6.21
C LYS A 38 -11.38 13.00 -5.52
N SER A 39 -11.92 12.09 -4.69
CA SER A 39 -11.13 11.09 -3.98
C SER A 39 -10.57 9.99 -4.87
N TYR A 40 -11.08 9.80 -6.08
CA TYR A 40 -10.41 8.97 -7.09
C TYR A 40 -8.99 9.47 -7.40
N PHE A 41 -8.81 10.80 -7.46
CA PHE A 41 -7.52 11.45 -7.73
C PHE A 41 -6.58 11.47 -6.51
N ASP A 42 -7.00 10.92 -5.38
CA ASP A 42 -6.13 10.65 -4.24
C ASP A 42 -5.33 9.35 -4.43
N PHE A 43 -5.77 8.49 -5.34
CA PHE A 43 -5.15 7.19 -5.63
C PHE A 43 -4.44 7.16 -6.98
N ILE A 44 -5.03 7.82 -7.98
CA ILE A 44 -4.56 7.82 -9.37
C ILE A 44 -4.34 9.26 -9.82
N ASP A 45 -3.20 9.54 -10.45
CA ASP A 45 -2.91 10.87 -10.98
C ASP A 45 -3.66 11.17 -12.30
N ARG A 46 -3.47 12.38 -12.82
CA ARG A 46 -4.13 12.83 -14.07
C ARG A 46 -3.62 12.10 -15.32
N GLU A 47 -2.45 11.48 -15.25
CA GLU A 47 -1.89 10.63 -16.31
C GLU A 47 -2.40 9.19 -16.22
N GLY A 48 -3.21 8.89 -15.20
CA GLY A 48 -3.80 7.58 -14.98
C GLY A 48 -2.87 6.58 -14.29
N LYS A 49 -1.74 7.03 -13.72
CA LYS A 49 -0.80 6.21 -12.94
C LYS A 49 -1.14 6.26 -11.46
N ILE A 50 -0.70 5.26 -10.71
CA ILE A 50 -0.83 5.26 -9.25
C ILE A 50 -0.02 6.40 -8.64
N LYS A 51 -0.53 7.03 -7.58
CA LYS A 51 0.24 8.04 -6.85
C LYS A 51 1.37 7.41 -6.04
N ALA A 52 2.44 8.17 -5.82
CA ALA A 52 3.63 7.74 -5.08
C ALA A 52 3.30 7.20 -3.68
N GLN A 53 2.36 7.82 -2.95
CA GLN A 53 1.91 7.34 -1.64
C GLN A 53 1.28 5.93 -1.69
N CYS A 54 0.49 5.64 -2.73
CA CYS A 54 -0.07 4.31 -2.94
C CYS A 54 1.01 3.32 -3.36
N ASN A 55 1.95 3.75 -4.21
CA ASN A 55 3.09 2.92 -4.62
C ASN A 55 3.98 2.53 -3.42
N ALA A 56 4.23 3.46 -2.50
CA ALA A 56 4.93 3.19 -1.24
C ALA A 56 4.15 2.18 -0.38
N GLN A 57 2.84 2.36 -0.23
CA GLN A 57 1.98 1.47 0.54
C GLN A 57 2.04 0.02 0.02
N VAL A 58 1.86 -0.20 -1.27
CA VAL A 58 1.84 -1.56 -1.85
C VAL A 58 3.22 -2.22 -1.82
N ASN A 59 4.30 -1.45 -2.01
CA ASN A 59 5.65 -1.97 -1.90
C ASN A 59 5.96 -2.39 -0.46
N LEU A 60 5.52 -1.61 0.53
CA LEU A 60 5.66 -1.98 1.94
C LEU A 60 4.88 -3.27 2.25
N GLN A 61 3.65 -3.43 1.77
CA GLN A 61 2.87 -4.66 1.93
C GLN A 61 3.58 -5.88 1.34
N MET A 62 4.10 -5.75 0.12
CA MET A 62 4.90 -6.79 -0.54
C MET A 62 6.14 -7.15 0.28
N HIS A 63 6.85 -6.15 0.80
CA HIS A 63 8.04 -6.36 1.62
C HIS A 63 7.73 -7.09 2.93
N LEU A 64 6.74 -6.63 3.70
CA LEU A 64 6.39 -7.22 4.99
C LEU A 64 5.81 -8.64 4.85
N SER A 65 5.15 -8.91 3.74
CA SER A 65 4.57 -10.23 3.46
C SER A 65 5.48 -11.16 2.66
N GLY A 66 6.61 -10.69 2.13
CA GLY A 66 7.49 -11.48 1.27
C GLY A 66 6.95 -11.77 -0.14
N ARG A 67 5.91 -11.05 -0.58
CA ARG A 67 5.34 -11.18 -1.94
C ARG A 67 6.07 -10.24 -2.90
N LYS A 68 6.02 -10.55 -4.20
CA LYS A 68 6.71 -9.76 -5.24
C LYS A 68 5.75 -9.05 -6.21
N LYS A 69 4.45 -9.25 -6.04
CA LYS A 69 3.42 -8.72 -6.91
C LYS A 69 2.24 -8.24 -6.07
N CYS A 70 1.68 -7.10 -6.47
CA CYS A 70 0.45 -6.54 -5.90
C CYS A 70 -0.53 -6.22 -7.03
N PHE A 71 -1.81 -6.50 -6.80
CA PHE A 71 -2.89 -5.91 -7.59
C PHE A 71 -3.50 -4.73 -6.83
N PHE A 72 -3.29 -3.52 -7.35
CA PHE A 72 -3.89 -2.30 -6.84
C PHE A 72 -5.19 -2.02 -7.59
N CYS A 73 -6.31 -2.07 -6.87
CA CYS A 73 -7.64 -2.02 -7.43
C CYS A 73 -8.33 -0.72 -6.99
N VAL A 74 -8.78 0.09 -7.94
CA VAL A 74 -9.58 1.30 -7.65
C VAL A 74 -10.96 1.13 -8.25
N ALA A 75 -11.96 0.99 -7.39
CA ALA A 75 -13.35 0.92 -7.82
C ALA A 75 -13.80 2.26 -8.42
N SER A 76 -14.65 2.20 -9.44
CA SER A 76 -15.33 3.39 -9.94
C SER A 76 -16.20 4.00 -8.83
N ARG A 77 -16.35 5.33 -8.81
CA ARG A 77 -17.32 6.00 -7.93
C ARG A 77 -18.74 5.44 -8.09
N GLU A 78 -19.09 5.04 -9.30
CA GLU A 78 -20.40 4.48 -9.61
C GLU A 78 -20.35 2.95 -9.67
N PHE A 79 -19.47 2.33 -8.88
CA PHE A 79 -19.29 0.88 -8.84
C PHE A 79 -20.61 0.14 -8.68
N GLU A 80 -21.52 0.61 -7.82
CA GLU A 80 -22.82 -0.06 -7.66
C GLU A 80 -23.68 -0.09 -8.93
N LYS A 81 -23.46 0.85 -9.85
CA LYS A 81 -24.17 0.93 -11.13
C LYS A 81 -23.40 0.25 -12.27
N ASN A 82 -22.09 0.49 -12.33
CA ASN A 82 -21.27 0.14 -13.49
C ASN A 82 -20.35 -1.08 -13.27
N LYS A 83 -20.14 -1.48 -12.01
CA LYS A 83 -19.28 -2.58 -11.57
C LYS A 83 -17.84 -2.50 -12.11
N LYS A 84 -17.37 -1.29 -12.45
CA LYS A 84 -16.04 -1.04 -13.03
C LYS A 84 -14.99 -0.90 -11.93
N VAL A 85 -13.85 -1.58 -12.12
CA VAL A 85 -12.65 -1.47 -11.30
C VAL A 85 -11.47 -1.24 -12.22
N LYS A 86 -10.62 -0.25 -11.92
CA LYS A 86 -9.32 -0.10 -12.58
C LYS A 86 -8.29 -0.90 -11.79
N ILE A 87 -7.58 -1.80 -12.46
CA ILE A 87 -6.61 -2.70 -11.85
C ILE A 87 -5.23 -2.37 -12.37
N PHE A 88 -4.26 -2.24 -11.46
CA PHE A 88 -2.85 -2.09 -11.77
C PHE A 88 -2.10 -3.28 -11.20
N GLN A 89 -1.28 -3.92 -12.02
CA GLN A 89 -0.28 -4.87 -11.53
C GLN A 89 0.99 -4.10 -11.21
N ILE A 90 1.50 -4.28 -10.00
CA ILE A 90 2.69 -3.60 -9.50
C ILE A 90 3.67 -4.67 -9.05
N ASP A 91 4.88 -4.61 -9.59
CA ASP A 91 5.97 -5.48 -9.19
C ASP A 91 6.76 -4.84 -8.05
N TYR A 92 7.30 -5.68 -7.18
CA TYR A 92 8.06 -5.23 -6.03
C TYR A 92 9.35 -4.51 -6.43
N ASP A 93 9.47 -3.25 -6.03
CA ASP A 93 10.66 -2.43 -6.19
C ASP A 93 11.33 -2.22 -4.83
N LYS A 94 12.33 -3.06 -4.57
CA LYS A 94 13.15 -3.01 -3.36
C LYS A 94 13.90 -1.68 -3.22
N ASN A 95 14.46 -1.16 -4.30
CA ASN A 95 15.33 0.03 -4.25
C ASN A 95 14.51 1.29 -3.93
N TYR A 96 13.36 1.43 -4.57
CA TYR A 96 12.38 2.45 -4.25
C TYR A 96 11.95 2.36 -2.78
N LEU A 97 11.53 1.17 -2.33
CA LEU A 97 11.02 1.00 -0.98
C LEU A 97 12.09 1.27 0.09
N THR A 98 13.32 0.77 -0.10
CA THR A 98 14.40 1.00 0.86
C THR A 98 14.63 2.50 1.10
N SER A 99 14.57 3.31 0.04
CA SER A 99 14.70 4.76 0.14
C SER A 99 13.56 5.40 0.94
N VAL A 100 12.32 4.95 0.69
CA VAL A 100 11.13 5.43 1.42
C VAL A 100 11.16 5.03 2.89
N MET A 101 11.48 3.76 3.19
CA MET A 101 11.58 3.24 4.55
C MET A 101 12.65 3.97 5.35
N PHE A 102 13.81 4.25 4.75
CA PHE A 102 14.87 5.01 5.41
C PHE A 102 14.39 6.39 5.87
N ILE A 103 13.67 7.12 5.01
CA ILE A 103 13.13 8.44 5.34
C ILE A 103 12.08 8.34 6.45
N ALA A 104 11.17 7.36 6.36
CA ALA A 104 10.13 7.14 7.37
C ALA A 104 10.72 6.75 8.73
N GLU A 105 11.75 5.90 8.75
CA GLU A 105 12.46 5.51 9.96
C GLU A 105 13.19 6.69 10.60
N LYS A 106 13.85 7.53 9.79
CA LYS A 106 14.48 8.75 10.27
C LYS A 106 13.46 9.68 10.93
N PHE A 107 12.31 9.90 10.28
CA PHE A 107 11.22 10.70 10.84
C PHE A 107 10.71 10.13 12.17
N TRP A 108 10.46 8.81 12.22
CA TRP A 108 9.97 8.14 13.42
C TRP A 108 10.95 8.31 14.59
N LYS A 109 12.25 8.09 14.36
CA LYS A 109 13.27 8.25 15.39
C LYS A 109 13.45 9.70 15.85
N SER A 110 13.55 10.64 14.90
CA SER A 110 13.89 12.03 15.24
C SER A 110 12.73 12.80 15.86
N ILE A 111 11.50 12.51 15.45
CA ILE A 111 10.31 13.23 15.89
C ILE A 111 9.58 12.43 16.96
N ILE A 112 9.12 11.22 16.63
CA ILE A 112 8.27 10.46 17.56
C ILE A 112 9.09 9.92 18.74
N GLY A 113 10.24 9.31 18.45
CA GLY A 113 11.14 8.79 19.47
C GLY A 113 11.61 9.87 20.44
N SER A 114 11.87 11.08 19.96
CA SER A 114 12.30 12.20 20.82
C SER A 114 11.19 12.72 21.74
N PHE A 115 9.91 12.52 21.42
CA PHE A 115 8.80 12.84 22.34
C PHE A 115 8.55 11.75 23.39
N ILE A 116 8.83 10.49 23.06
CA ILE A 116 8.55 9.34 23.95
C ILE A 116 9.69 9.11 24.96
N LEU A 117 10.93 9.45 24.59
CA LEU A 117 12.13 9.24 25.42
C LEU A 117 12.52 10.46 26.28
N GLN A 118 11.62 11.45 26.40
CA GLN A 118 11.71 12.52 27.40
C GLN A 118 11.13 12.04 28.73
#